data_AF-A0A6M0L4F9-F1
#
_entry.id   AF-A0A6M0L4F9-F1
#
_cell.length_a   1.000
_cell.length_b   1.000
_cell.length_c   1.000
_cell.angle_alpha   90.00
_cell.angle_beta   90.00
_cell.angle_gamma   90.00
#
_symmetry.space_group_name_H-M   'P 1'
#
loop_
_entity.id
_entity.type
_entity.pdbx_description
1 polymer ?
#
loop_
_entity_poly.entity_id
_entity_poly.type
_entity_poly.pdbx_seq_one_letter_code
_entity_poly.pdbx_strand_id
1 'polypeptide(L)'
;MENLDKLVQLITDRLLENLQNEPEKESILLIGKDSTRLALEKAGYDLVDCNSDVVDLVVVDDLSLDAFLRVASLCPTSEKESALLKHLLNGKKAFVSKEAFNVENYKGSASSLLYRQLVQQKEKLEKYGVTFYQDENLLNCLSKTDNRQVVRETVTKRSETSGNTKTKLITEKRFKELGLTEGDVFHIEKGMIVTALAKDYAKRHKIILN
;
A
#
# COMPACT_ATOMS: atom_id res chain seq x y z
N MET A 1 15.49 -53.65 -12.35
CA MET A 1 15.90 -52.22 -12.28
C MET A 1 14.68 -51.31 -12.28
N GLU A 2 13.63 -51.58 -13.08
CA GLU A 2 12.38 -50.78 -13.16
C GLU A 2 11.64 -50.48 -11.83
N ASN A 3 11.77 -51.35 -10.81
CA ASN A 3 11.12 -51.12 -9.51
C ASN A 3 11.83 -50.08 -8.64
N LEU A 4 13.14 -49.89 -8.84
CA LEU A 4 13.92 -48.92 -8.09
C LEU A 4 13.68 -47.52 -8.65
N ASP A 5 13.58 -47.41 -9.97
CA ASP A 5 13.25 -46.16 -10.66
C ASP A 5 11.84 -45.66 -10.29
N LYS A 6 10.85 -46.57 -10.22
CA LYS A 6 9.50 -46.23 -9.72
C LYS A 6 9.49 -45.75 -8.28
N LEU A 7 10.32 -46.33 -7.41
CA LEU A 7 10.42 -45.92 -6.01
C LEU A 7 11.05 -44.54 -5.88
N VAL A 8 12.12 -44.28 -6.63
CA VAL A 8 12.77 -42.95 -6.68
C VAL A 8 11.78 -41.90 -7.17
N GLN A 9 11.01 -42.21 -8.22
CA GLN A 9 10.01 -41.29 -8.75
C GLN A 9 8.91 -40.98 -7.72
N LEU A 10 8.37 -41.99 -7.05
CA LEU A 10 7.40 -41.82 -5.95
C LEU A 10 7.94 -40.96 -4.79
N ILE A 11 9.21 -41.13 -4.42
CA ILE A 11 9.85 -40.32 -3.38
C ILE A 11 10.00 -38.87 -3.87
N THR A 12 10.41 -38.69 -5.13
CA THR A 12 10.61 -37.37 -5.72
C THR A 12 9.30 -36.60 -5.82
N ASP A 13 8.24 -37.25 -6.30
CA ASP A 13 6.90 -36.69 -6.40
C ASP A 13 6.36 -36.30 -5.00
N ARG A 14 6.58 -37.16 -4.00
CA ARG A 14 6.16 -36.87 -2.62
C ARG A 14 6.95 -35.73 -1.98
N LEU A 15 8.25 -35.61 -2.29
CA LEU A 15 9.07 -34.49 -1.83
C LEU A 15 8.66 -33.18 -2.52
N LEU A 16 8.34 -33.23 -3.82
CA LEU A 16 7.83 -32.08 -4.57
C LEU A 16 6.44 -31.63 -4.07
N GLU A 17 5.53 -32.56 -3.79
CA GLU A 17 4.24 -32.24 -3.15
C GLU A 17 4.43 -31.59 -1.77
N ASN A 18 5.37 -32.09 -0.96
CA ASN A 18 5.65 -31.50 0.34
C ASN A 18 6.24 -30.07 0.23
N LEU A 19 7.13 -29.83 -0.74
CA LEU A 19 7.69 -28.51 -1.01
C LEU A 19 6.65 -27.53 -1.58
N GLN A 20 5.70 -28.00 -2.39
CA GLN A 20 4.61 -27.16 -2.93
C GLN A 20 3.55 -26.81 -1.88
N ASN A 21 3.42 -27.61 -0.82
CA ASN A 21 2.43 -27.43 0.24
C ASN A 21 3.00 -26.79 1.52
N GLU A 22 4.30 -26.53 1.60
CA GLU A 22 4.81 -25.61 2.62
C GLU A 22 4.37 -24.20 2.22
N PRO A 23 3.59 -23.48 3.06
CA PRO A 23 3.34 -22.08 2.79
C PRO A 23 4.70 -21.38 2.75
N GLU A 24 5.05 -20.74 1.64
CA GLU A 24 6.21 -19.83 1.57
C GLU A 24 6.04 -18.84 2.71
N LYS A 25 6.78 -19.04 3.81
CA LYS A 25 6.66 -18.16 4.96
C LYS A 25 7.25 -16.83 4.56
N GLU A 26 6.40 -15.81 4.46
CA GLU A 26 6.84 -14.46 4.14
C GLU A 26 7.89 -14.00 5.16
N SER A 27 9.06 -13.62 4.66
CA SER A 27 10.14 -13.10 5.47
C SER A 27 9.85 -11.65 5.88
N ILE A 28 9.72 -11.39 7.18
CA ILE A 28 9.42 -10.05 7.71
C ILE A 28 10.66 -9.49 8.41
N LEU A 29 11.13 -8.32 7.97
CA LEU A 29 12.06 -7.50 8.73
C LEU A 29 11.27 -6.61 9.68
N LEU A 30 11.52 -6.78 10.98
CA LEU A 30 10.96 -5.92 12.02
C LEU A 30 11.99 -4.89 12.48
N ILE A 31 11.65 -3.61 12.34
CA ILE A 31 12.37 -2.47 12.90
C ILE A 31 11.51 -1.91 14.04
N GLY A 32 11.57 -2.56 15.21
CA GLY A 32 10.56 -2.31 16.24
C GLY A 32 10.85 -2.95 17.58
N LYS A 33 9.82 -2.90 18.44
CA LYS A 33 9.84 -3.42 19.81
C LYS A 33 9.63 -4.94 19.84
N ASP A 34 10.07 -5.56 20.92
CA ASP A 34 9.89 -7.00 21.17
C ASP A 34 8.42 -7.43 21.29
N SER A 35 7.53 -6.50 21.66
CA SER A 35 6.09 -6.77 21.71
C SER A 35 5.50 -7.10 20.35
N THR A 36 5.93 -6.39 19.30
CA THR A 36 5.46 -6.67 17.93
C THR A 36 6.12 -7.93 17.38
N ARG A 37 7.39 -8.16 17.72
CA ARG A 37 8.11 -9.40 17.42
C ARG A 37 7.31 -10.62 17.86
N LEU A 38 6.91 -10.65 19.14
CA LEU A 38 6.10 -11.72 19.70
C LEU A 38 4.74 -11.89 19.01
N ALA A 39 4.11 -10.79 18.57
CA ALA A 39 2.83 -10.84 17.86
C ALA A 39 2.97 -11.45 16.46
N LEU A 40 4.06 -11.12 15.75
CA LEU A 40 4.36 -11.64 14.41
C LEU A 40 4.79 -13.11 14.45
N GLU A 41 5.61 -13.49 15.44
CA GLU A 41 6.01 -14.89 15.66
C GLU A 41 4.78 -15.77 15.98
N LYS A 42 3.85 -15.28 16.82
CA LYS A 42 2.58 -15.98 17.10
C LYS A 42 1.68 -16.12 15.88
N ALA A 43 1.76 -15.19 14.94
CA ALA A 43 1.02 -15.23 13.68
C ALA A 43 1.68 -16.15 12.62
N GLY A 44 2.88 -16.69 12.90
CA GLY A 44 3.56 -17.66 12.04
C GLY A 44 4.53 -17.06 11.02
N TYR A 45 4.87 -15.78 11.11
CA TYR A 45 5.85 -15.14 10.23
C TYR A 45 7.28 -15.43 10.65
N ASP A 46 8.18 -15.62 9.67
CA ASP A 46 9.61 -15.77 9.93
C ASP A 46 10.27 -14.38 9.98
N LEU A 47 10.80 -14.03 11.16
CA LEU A 47 11.46 -12.76 11.37
C LEU A 47 12.93 -12.83 10.97
N VAL A 48 13.34 -11.86 10.14
CA VAL A 48 14.70 -11.80 9.59
C VAL A 48 15.39 -10.52 10.06
N ASP A 49 16.68 -10.63 10.34
CA ASP A 49 17.51 -9.48 10.74
C ASP A 49 17.83 -8.56 9.55
N CYS A 50 18.27 -7.33 9.85
CA CYS A 50 18.51 -6.23 8.90
C CYS A 50 19.52 -6.52 7.77
N ASN A 51 20.20 -7.67 7.82
CA ASN A 51 21.28 -8.08 6.90
C ASN A 51 20.84 -9.03 5.79
N SER A 52 19.58 -9.46 5.75
CA SER A 52 19.09 -10.24 4.61
C SER A 52 18.71 -9.31 3.45
N ASP A 53 19.27 -9.58 2.27
CA ASP A 53 18.93 -8.85 1.04
C ASP A 53 17.55 -9.27 0.47
N VAL A 54 17.00 -10.39 0.96
CA VAL A 54 15.70 -10.91 0.52
C VAL A 54 14.76 -10.83 1.71
N VAL A 55 14.06 -9.70 1.80
CA VAL A 55 12.97 -9.49 2.75
C VAL A 55 11.71 -9.19 1.95
N ASP A 56 10.64 -9.90 2.23
CA ASP A 56 9.36 -9.72 1.53
C ASP A 56 8.60 -8.52 2.08
N LEU A 57 8.72 -8.29 3.38
CA LEU A 57 8.02 -7.21 4.05
C LEU A 57 8.84 -6.53 5.16
N VAL A 58 8.70 -5.21 5.26
CA VAL A 58 9.27 -4.42 6.36
C VAL A 58 8.16 -3.85 7.22
N VAL A 59 8.23 -4.12 8.52
CA VAL A 59 7.35 -3.56 9.56
C VAL A 59 8.19 -2.68 10.48
N VAL A 60 7.75 -1.45 10.72
CA VAL A 60 8.47 -0.45 11.52
C VAL A 60 7.57 0.07 12.63
N ASP A 61 7.90 -0.27 13.86
CA ASP A 61 7.21 0.22 15.06
C ASP A 61 8.03 1.20 15.88
N ASP A 62 9.35 1.17 15.75
CA ASP A 62 10.23 1.98 16.57
C ASP A 62 11.34 2.60 15.72
N LEU A 63 11.03 3.80 15.22
CA LEU A 63 11.97 4.65 14.51
C LEU A 63 11.65 6.10 14.87
N SER A 64 12.67 6.93 15.12
CA SER A 64 12.44 8.33 15.49
C SER A 64 11.91 9.14 14.31
N LEU A 65 11.20 10.23 14.62
CA LEU A 65 10.73 11.18 13.59
C LEU A 65 11.88 11.65 12.70
N ASP A 66 13.04 11.98 13.29
CA ASP A 66 14.22 12.42 12.53
C ASP A 66 14.71 11.37 11.53
N ALA A 67 14.64 10.09 11.88
CA ALA A 67 14.98 9.00 10.99
C ALA A 67 13.98 8.87 9.83
N PHE A 68 12.68 9.04 10.06
CA PHE A 68 11.70 9.12 8.98
C PHE A 68 11.94 10.32 8.06
N LEU A 69 12.29 11.49 8.61
CA LEU A 69 12.61 12.68 7.82
C LEU A 69 13.86 12.46 6.95
N ARG A 70 14.87 11.76 7.48
CA ARG A 70 16.06 11.35 6.72
C ARG A 70 15.73 10.36 5.61
N VAL A 71 14.93 9.34 5.88
CA VAL A 71 14.45 8.38 4.87
C VAL A 71 13.64 9.09 3.80
N ALA A 72 12.72 9.99 4.18
CA ALA A 72 11.96 10.81 3.23
C ALA A 72 12.87 11.69 2.36
N SER A 73 14.02 12.09 2.88
CA SER A 73 15.05 12.87 2.20
C SER A 73 16.10 12.02 1.47
N LEU A 74 15.95 10.69 1.45
CA LEU A 74 16.89 9.74 0.83
C LEU A 74 18.32 9.81 1.41
N CYS A 75 18.45 10.19 2.68
CA CYS A 75 19.73 10.36 3.35
C CYS A 75 19.78 9.51 4.65
N PRO A 76 19.79 8.16 4.53
CA PRO A 76 19.83 7.30 5.69
C PRO A 76 21.20 7.38 6.38
N THR A 77 21.20 7.34 7.71
CA THR A 77 22.41 7.38 8.54
C THR A 77 22.62 6.11 9.36
N SER A 78 21.57 5.31 9.55
CA SER A 78 21.64 4.05 10.27
C SER A 78 21.42 2.86 9.33
N GLU A 79 21.85 1.68 9.75
CA GLU A 79 21.60 0.42 9.01
C GLU A 79 20.10 0.16 8.85
N LYS A 80 19.31 0.41 9.90
CA LYS A 80 17.83 0.31 9.89
C LYS A 80 17.20 1.24 8.85
N GLU A 81 17.63 2.51 8.82
CA GLU A 81 17.17 3.48 7.81
C GLU A 81 17.55 3.04 6.40
N SER A 82 18.76 2.49 6.24
CA SER A 82 19.27 2.01 4.95
C SER A 82 18.50 0.79 4.46
N ALA A 83 18.18 -0.16 5.35
CA ALA A 83 17.36 -1.33 5.03
C ALA A 83 15.95 -0.92 4.60
N LEU A 84 15.30 -0.02 5.34
CA LEU A 84 13.98 0.53 4.97
C LEU A 84 14.03 1.22 3.62
N LEU A 85 15.05 2.06 3.37
CA LEU A 85 15.17 2.76 2.10
C LEU A 85 15.40 1.79 0.93
N LYS A 86 16.30 0.81 1.06
CA LYS A 86 16.53 -0.23 0.04
C LYS A 86 15.25 -1.00 -0.28
N HIS A 87 14.46 -1.34 0.73
CA HIS A 87 13.18 -2.01 0.55
C HIS A 87 12.19 -1.18 -0.28
N LEU A 88 12.07 0.11 0.03
CA LEU A 88 11.24 1.04 -0.74
C LEU A 88 11.76 1.24 -2.18
N LEU A 89 13.09 1.28 -2.37
CA LEU A 89 13.71 1.36 -3.69
C LEU A 89 13.43 0.12 -4.55
N ASN A 90 13.28 -1.05 -3.94
CA ASN A 90 12.85 -2.28 -4.61
C ASN A 90 11.34 -2.27 -4.97
N GLY A 91 10.62 -1.18 -4.69
CA GLY A 91 9.19 -1.04 -4.97
C GLY A 91 8.30 -1.87 -4.04
N LYS A 92 8.87 -2.44 -2.98
CA LYS A 92 8.12 -3.20 -1.97
C LYS A 92 7.49 -2.25 -0.95
N LYS A 93 6.36 -2.67 -0.37
CA LYS A 93 5.64 -1.87 0.61
C LYS A 93 6.28 -2.03 1.99
N ALA A 94 6.29 -0.94 2.75
CA ALA A 94 6.67 -0.96 4.16
C ALA A 94 5.47 -0.55 5.02
N PHE A 95 5.29 -1.19 6.16
CA PHE A 95 4.27 -0.85 7.13
C PHE A 95 4.91 -0.09 8.29
N VAL A 96 4.34 1.05 8.65
CA VAL A 96 4.86 1.89 9.74
C VAL A 96 3.75 2.17 10.75
N SER A 97 4.00 2.02 12.04
CA SER A 97 3.02 2.42 13.05
C SER A 97 2.80 3.93 13.01
N LYS A 98 1.53 4.36 13.04
CA LYS A 98 1.18 5.78 13.15
C LYS A 98 1.78 6.42 14.40
N GLU A 99 1.92 5.64 15.46
CA GLU A 99 2.53 6.08 16.72
C GLU A 99 4.03 6.36 16.57
N ALA A 100 4.73 5.67 15.67
CA ALA A 100 6.14 5.93 15.42
C ALA A 100 6.35 7.30 14.73
N PHE A 101 5.43 7.70 13.85
CA PHE A 101 5.57 8.94 13.06
C PHE A 101 4.93 10.17 13.74
N ASN A 102 3.78 10.01 14.41
CA ASN A 102 3.19 10.94 15.39
C ASN A 102 3.18 12.46 15.10
N VAL A 103 3.20 12.88 13.83
CA VAL A 103 3.18 14.30 13.45
C VAL A 103 1.93 15.04 13.91
N GLU A 104 0.82 14.34 14.15
CA GLU A 104 -0.45 14.91 14.59
C GLU A 104 -0.35 15.63 15.95
N ASN A 105 0.57 15.19 16.82
CA ASN A 105 0.82 15.79 18.13
C ASN A 105 1.33 17.24 18.03
N TYR A 106 1.91 17.63 16.89
CA TYR A 106 2.48 18.97 16.69
C TYR A 106 1.52 19.99 16.07
N LYS A 107 0.28 19.60 15.76
CA LYS A 107 -0.70 20.46 15.07
C LYS A 107 -1.00 21.77 15.82
N GLY A 108 -0.98 21.73 17.15
CA GLY A 108 -1.26 22.90 18.01
C GLY A 108 -0.02 23.62 18.56
N SER A 109 1.17 23.04 18.44
CA SER A 109 2.41 23.56 19.04
C SER A 109 3.42 24.08 18.02
N ALA A 110 3.47 23.50 16.82
CA ALA A 110 4.39 23.92 15.77
C ALA A 110 3.85 25.13 14.99
N SER A 111 4.76 25.90 14.39
CA SER A 111 4.37 26.94 13.43
C SER A 111 3.67 26.31 12.22
N SER A 112 2.73 27.04 11.61
CA SER A 112 1.91 26.54 10.50
C SER A 112 2.74 26.06 9.31
N LEU A 113 3.84 26.76 9.01
CA LEU A 113 4.77 26.38 7.93
C LEU A 113 5.51 25.08 8.24
N LEU A 114 6.02 24.94 9.47
CA LEU A 114 6.73 23.74 9.88
C LEU A 114 5.81 22.51 9.92
N TYR A 115 4.61 22.66 10.48
CA TYR A 115 3.62 21.59 10.49
C TYR A 115 3.27 21.13 9.07
N ARG A 116 3.07 22.08 8.14
CA ARG A 116 2.82 21.76 6.73
C ARG A 116 3.98 20.99 6.11
N GLN A 117 5.23 21.33 6.42
CA GLN A 117 6.40 20.58 5.95
C GLN A 117 6.38 19.14 6.47
N LEU A 118 6.09 18.93 7.76
CA LEU A 118 6.01 17.58 8.34
C LEU A 118 4.91 16.73 7.67
N VAL A 119 3.75 17.31 7.40
CA VAL A 119 2.67 16.63 6.66
C VAL A 119 3.12 16.28 5.24
N GLN A 120 3.83 17.17 4.56
CA GLN A 120 4.37 16.90 3.22
C GLN A 120 5.39 15.76 3.24
N GLN A 121 6.23 15.64 4.28
CA GLN A 121 7.16 14.50 4.41
C GLN A 121 6.41 13.18 4.62
N LYS A 122 5.31 13.19 5.40
CA LYS A 122 4.43 12.02 5.54
C LYS A 122 3.88 11.56 4.19
N GLU A 123 3.28 12.48 3.43
CA GLU A 123 2.73 12.19 2.10
C GLU A 123 3.80 11.69 1.14
N LYS A 124 5.05 12.17 1.28
CA LYS A 124 6.18 11.71 0.48
C LYS A 124 6.52 10.26 0.77
N LEU A 125 6.55 9.87 2.05
CA LEU A 125 6.75 8.47 2.47
C LEU A 125 5.62 7.57 1.96
N GLU A 126 4.36 8.03 2.03
CA GLU A 126 3.21 7.27 1.48
C GLU A 126 3.36 7.03 -0.02
N LYS A 127 3.82 8.05 -0.77
CA LYS A 127 4.11 7.94 -2.21
C LYS A 127 5.27 6.99 -2.51
N TYR A 128 6.21 6.83 -1.58
CA TYR A 128 7.30 5.85 -1.71
C TYR A 128 6.85 4.41 -1.48
N GLY A 129 5.65 4.19 -0.91
CA GLY A 129 5.13 2.85 -0.63
C GLY A 129 5.02 2.54 0.87
N VAL A 130 5.18 3.53 1.74
CA VAL A 130 4.92 3.39 3.18
C VAL A 130 3.41 3.40 3.44
N THR A 131 2.93 2.44 4.22
CA THR A 131 1.54 2.36 4.69
C THR A 131 1.50 2.51 6.20
N PHE A 132 0.83 3.56 6.69
CA PHE A 132 0.71 3.81 8.12
C PHE A 132 -0.45 3.02 8.74
N TYR A 133 -0.18 2.17 9.74
CA TYR A 133 -1.18 1.39 10.45
C TYR A 133 -1.37 1.86 11.90
N GLN A 134 -2.50 1.48 12.50
CA GLN A 134 -2.68 1.52 13.95
C GLN A 134 -2.36 0.13 14.49
N ASP A 135 -1.75 0.03 15.67
CA ASP A 135 -1.21 -1.22 16.21
C ASP A 135 -2.22 -2.39 16.19
N GLU A 136 -3.50 -2.10 16.50
CA GLU A 136 -4.61 -3.07 16.46
C GLU A 136 -4.89 -3.67 15.06
N ASN A 137 -4.44 -2.99 14.00
CA ASN A 137 -4.70 -3.34 12.60
C ASN A 137 -3.50 -3.95 11.87
N LEU A 138 -2.34 -4.12 12.53
CA LEU A 138 -1.14 -4.64 11.89
C LEU A 138 -1.42 -5.98 11.19
N LEU A 139 -1.92 -6.97 11.92
CA LEU A 139 -2.21 -8.31 11.36
C LEU A 139 -3.19 -8.25 10.19
N ASN A 140 -4.22 -7.42 10.27
CA ASN A 140 -5.19 -7.22 9.18
C ASN A 140 -4.57 -6.59 7.93
N CYS A 141 -3.56 -5.73 8.10
CA CYS A 141 -2.81 -5.14 7.01
C CYS A 141 -1.89 -6.18 6.34
N LEU A 142 -1.29 -7.06 7.12
CA LEU A 142 -0.42 -8.14 6.64
C LEU A 142 -1.20 -9.19 5.85
N SER A 143 -2.30 -9.72 6.40
CA SER A 143 -3.13 -10.77 5.75
C SER A 143 -3.81 -10.34 4.45
N LYS A 144 -3.94 -9.04 4.19
CA LYS A 144 -4.48 -8.53 2.91
C LYS A 144 -3.44 -8.55 1.78
N THR A 145 -2.18 -8.80 2.11
CA THR A 145 -1.10 -8.90 1.12
C THR A 145 -1.15 -10.26 0.41
N ASP A 146 -1.52 -11.33 1.13
CA ASP A 146 -1.76 -12.69 0.60
C ASP A 146 -2.86 -12.78 -0.47
N ASN A 147 -3.89 -11.92 -0.39
CA ASN A 147 -5.05 -11.98 -1.29
C ASN A 147 -4.97 -11.01 -2.49
N ARG A 148 -3.76 -10.66 -2.95
CA ARG A 148 -3.57 -9.75 -4.10
C ARG A 148 -2.83 -10.37 -5.27
N GLN A 149 -3.27 -11.55 -5.69
CA GLN A 149 -3.41 -11.81 -7.12
C GLN A 149 -4.85 -11.48 -7.56
N VAL A 150 -4.96 -10.43 -8.38
CA VAL A 150 -6.07 -10.12 -9.29
C VAL A 150 -7.44 -9.82 -8.67
N VAL A 151 -7.71 -8.57 -8.27
CA VAL A 151 -9.02 -7.92 -8.55
C VAL A 151 -8.84 -6.42 -8.75
N ARG A 152 -8.87 -5.99 -10.02
CA ARG A 152 -9.40 -4.68 -10.41
C ARG A 152 -10.89 -4.67 -10.11
N GLU A 153 -11.38 -3.55 -9.57
CA GLU A 153 -12.80 -3.14 -9.44
C GLU A 153 -13.63 -4.01 -8.48
N THR A 154 -14.16 -3.49 -7.39
CA THR A 154 -15.39 -2.67 -7.41
C THR A 154 -15.70 -2.27 -5.96
N VAL A 155 -15.89 -0.98 -5.67
CA VAL A 155 -16.79 -0.57 -4.56
C VAL A 155 -17.52 0.71 -4.97
N THR A 156 -18.75 0.53 -5.43
CA THR A 156 -19.77 1.57 -5.49
C THR A 156 -20.84 1.27 -4.44
N LYS A 157 -20.98 2.21 -3.48
CA LYS A 157 -22.18 2.59 -2.68
C LYS A 157 -22.73 1.57 -1.67
N ARG A 158 -23.26 1.93 -0.49
CA ARG A 158 -23.76 3.17 0.19
C ARG A 158 -23.74 2.84 1.71
N SER A 159 -23.68 3.73 2.70
CA SER A 159 -24.48 4.94 2.99
C SER A 159 -23.80 5.78 4.10
N GLU A 160 -23.57 7.09 3.89
CA GLU A 160 -24.21 8.25 4.56
C GLU A 160 -23.76 8.48 6.03
N THR A 161 -22.99 9.52 6.37
CA THR A 161 -23.51 10.89 6.60
C THR A 161 -22.40 11.96 6.74
N SER A 162 -22.75 13.20 6.34
CA SER A 162 -22.11 14.51 6.63
C SER A 162 -20.93 15.02 5.78
N GLY A 163 -21.28 15.93 4.86
CA GLY A 163 -20.69 17.28 4.81
C GLY A 163 -19.23 17.47 4.34
N ASN A 164 -18.97 17.40 3.03
CA ASN A 164 -18.16 18.44 2.38
C ASN A 164 -18.34 18.40 0.86
N THR A 165 -18.72 19.53 0.26
CA THR A 165 -18.93 19.72 -1.18
C THR A 165 -17.62 19.60 -1.95
N LYS A 166 -17.23 18.37 -2.30
CA LYS A 166 -16.14 18.11 -3.25
C LYS A 166 -16.65 18.36 -4.67
N THR A 167 -16.08 19.34 -5.35
CA THR A 167 -16.28 19.56 -6.79
C THR A 167 -15.87 18.28 -7.54
N LYS A 168 -16.83 17.66 -8.24
CA LYS A 168 -16.58 16.44 -9.02
C LYS A 168 -15.98 16.85 -10.37
N LEU A 169 -14.69 16.59 -10.57
CA LEU A 169 -14.00 16.83 -11.85
C LEU A 169 -14.32 15.71 -12.84
N ILE A 170 -14.84 16.07 -14.01
CA ILE A 170 -15.14 15.16 -15.11
C ILE A 170 -14.05 15.27 -16.17
N THR A 171 -13.33 14.18 -16.39
CA THR A 171 -12.23 14.06 -17.37
C THR A 171 -12.62 13.10 -18.50
N GLU A 172 -11.90 13.14 -19.62
CA GLU A 172 -12.12 12.23 -20.76
C GLU A 172 -12.05 10.75 -20.36
N LYS A 173 -11.11 10.40 -19.48
CA LYS A 173 -10.97 9.02 -18.97
C LYS A 173 -12.25 8.53 -18.31
N ARG A 174 -12.91 9.41 -17.53
CA ARG A 174 -14.20 9.15 -16.90
C ARG A 174 -15.32 8.89 -17.92
N PHE A 175 -15.34 9.59 -19.06
CA PHE A 175 -16.29 9.31 -20.14
C PHE A 175 -16.02 7.97 -20.83
N LYS A 176 -14.75 7.63 -21.04
CA LYS A 176 -14.34 6.32 -21.60
C LYS A 176 -14.70 5.15 -20.68
N GLU A 177 -14.51 5.31 -19.38
CA GLU A 177 -14.87 4.31 -18.35
C GLU A 177 -16.39 4.11 -18.24
N LEU A 178 -17.19 5.15 -18.50
CA LEU A 178 -18.65 5.07 -18.48
C LEU A 178 -19.24 4.35 -19.70
N GLY A 179 -18.43 4.05 -20.73
CA GLY A 179 -18.85 3.25 -21.88
C GLY A 179 -20.05 3.83 -22.63
N LEU A 180 -20.26 5.15 -22.55
CA LEU A 180 -21.42 5.82 -23.15
C LEU A 180 -21.35 5.73 -24.68
N THR A 181 -22.49 5.40 -25.29
CA THR A 181 -22.66 5.22 -26.73
C THR A 181 -23.25 6.47 -27.38
N GLU A 182 -23.26 6.53 -28.72
CA GLU A 182 -23.77 7.70 -29.43
C GLU A 182 -25.23 8.02 -29.05
N GLY A 183 -25.47 9.24 -28.56
CA GLY A 183 -26.79 9.73 -28.17
C GLY A 183 -27.11 9.67 -26.67
N ASP A 184 -26.21 9.15 -25.84
CA ASP A 184 -26.41 9.12 -24.39
C ASP A 184 -26.39 10.53 -23.77
N VAL A 185 -27.20 10.73 -22.73
CA VAL A 185 -27.32 12.00 -22.01
C VAL A 185 -26.52 11.91 -20.70
N PHE A 186 -25.55 12.79 -20.53
CA PHE A 186 -24.79 12.93 -19.28
C PHE A 186 -25.24 14.17 -18.52
N HIS A 187 -25.84 13.97 -17.35
CA HIS A 187 -26.35 15.06 -16.52
C HIS A 187 -25.23 15.72 -15.69
N ILE A 188 -25.00 17.01 -15.89
CA ILE A 188 -24.01 17.81 -15.17
C ILE A 188 -24.66 18.40 -13.91
N GLU A 189 -24.30 17.84 -12.75
CA GLU A 189 -24.73 18.39 -11.46
C GLU A 189 -24.06 19.76 -11.19
N LYS A 190 -24.78 20.66 -10.50
CA LYS A 190 -24.26 21.98 -10.08
C LYS A 190 -23.03 21.78 -9.17
N GLY A 191 -21.86 22.19 -9.66
CA GLY A 191 -20.56 21.99 -8.97
C GLY A 191 -19.64 20.96 -9.64
N MET A 192 -20.05 20.37 -10.77
CA MET A 192 -19.16 19.60 -11.64
C MET A 192 -18.33 20.52 -12.54
N ILE A 193 -17.03 20.22 -12.65
CA ILE A 193 -16.12 20.89 -13.58
C ILE A 193 -15.79 19.90 -14.69
N VAL A 194 -16.16 20.24 -15.93
CA VAL A 194 -15.87 19.42 -17.12
C VAL A 194 -14.61 19.96 -17.78
N THR A 195 -13.59 19.12 -17.98
CA THR A 195 -12.37 19.55 -18.66
C THR A 195 -12.61 19.77 -20.15
N ALA A 196 -11.79 20.62 -20.80
CA ALA A 196 -11.90 20.88 -22.24
C ALA A 196 -11.82 19.59 -23.09
N LEU A 197 -10.93 18.66 -22.70
CA LEU A 197 -10.81 17.35 -23.34
C LEU A 197 -12.07 16.49 -23.19
N ALA A 198 -12.72 16.55 -22.02
CA ALA A 198 -13.96 15.83 -21.77
C ALA A 198 -15.13 16.40 -22.60
N LYS A 199 -15.18 17.71 -22.78
CA LYS A 199 -16.15 18.39 -23.65
C LYS A 199 -15.95 18.04 -25.13
N ASP A 200 -14.69 17.99 -25.59
CA ASP A 200 -14.35 17.57 -26.95
C ASP A 200 -14.71 16.11 -27.21
N TYR A 201 -14.47 15.23 -26.22
CA TYR A 201 -14.86 13.83 -26.30
C TYR A 201 -16.38 13.66 -26.40
N ALA A 202 -17.15 14.34 -25.54
CA ALA A 202 -18.61 14.32 -25.60
C ALA A 202 -19.14 14.78 -26.97
N LYS A 203 -18.52 15.82 -27.57
CA LYS A 203 -18.89 16.30 -28.90
C LYS A 203 -18.60 15.28 -30.01
N ARG A 204 -17.45 14.60 -29.97
CA ARG A 204 -17.09 13.57 -30.97
C ARG A 204 -18.00 12.34 -30.89
N HIS A 205 -18.39 11.97 -29.69
CA HIS A 205 -19.23 10.79 -29.43
C HIS A 205 -20.74 11.12 -29.37
N LYS A 206 -21.15 12.33 -29.78
CA LYS A 206 -22.55 12.81 -29.74
C LYS A 206 -23.25 12.61 -28.39
N ILE A 207 -22.50 12.75 -27.30
CA ILE A 207 -23.03 12.68 -25.93
C ILE A 207 -23.63 14.05 -25.60
N ILE A 208 -24.88 14.06 -25.16
CA ILE A 208 -25.61 15.29 -24.82
C ILE A 208 -25.30 15.64 -23.36
N LEU A 209 -24.69 16.80 -23.13
CA LEU A 209 -24.40 17.32 -21.80
C LEU A 209 -25.59 18.20 -21.35
N ASN A 210 -26.33 17.77 -20.32
CA ASN A 210 -27.49 18.49 -19.78
C ASN A 210 -27.29 18.91 -18.33
#